data_AF-A0A7W9QGR5-F1
#
_entry.id   AF-A0A7W9QGR5-F1
#
_cell.length_a   1.000
_cell.length_b   1.000
_cell.length_c   1.000
_cell.angle_alpha   90.00
_cell.angle_beta   90.00
_cell.angle_gamma   90.00
#
_symmetry.space_group_name_H-M   'P 1'
#
loop_
_entity.id
_entity.type
_entity.pdbx_description
1 polymer ?
#
loop_
_entity_poly.entity_id
_entity_poly.type
_entity_poly.pdbx_seq_one_letter_code
_entity_poly.pdbx_strand_id
1 'polypeptide(L)'
;MAPSRNGNNSAALDGIGSENRGADQRWGAYAAAITRWETLTRPAPPPTDAAGRLRADFVEWMQGLEPGWVTATPGLGRPAQLTALGNGVVPQQARRAMQLLAQPLPRCSRCTTT
;
A
#
# COMPACT_ATOMS: atom_id res chain seq x y z
N MET A 1 52.53 -28.53 26.49
CA MET A 1 51.46 -29.36 27.08
C MET A 1 50.60 -28.45 27.97
N ALA A 2 49.50 -27.92 27.43
CA ALA A 2 48.44 -27.26 28.19
C ALA A 2 47.15 -27.43 27.37
N PRO A 3 46.13 -28.14 27.88
CA PRO A 3 44.79 -28.09 27.33
C PRO A 3 43.91 -27.17 28.19
N SER A 4 42.98 -26.43 27.58
CA SER A 4 41.58 -26.41 28.03
C SER A 4 40.73 -25.56 27.09
N ARG A 5 39.55 -26.08 26.77
CA ARG A 5 38.50 -25.50 25.93
C ARG A 5 37.59 -24.56 26.74
N ASN A 6 36.92 -23.70 25.99
CA ASN A 6 35.54 -23.21 26.14
C ASN A 6 35.18 -22.23 27.27
N GLY A 7 34.75 -21.05 26.82
CA GLY A 7 33.84 -20.16 27.55
C GLY A 7 33.05 -19.34 26.53
N ASN A 8 31.84 -19.82 26.22
CA ASN A 8 30.91 -19.23 25.27
C ASN A 8 30.43 -17.85 25.75
N ASN A 9 30.63 -16.80 24.97
CA ASN A 9 29.93 -15.52 25.13
C ASN A 9 28.86 -15.38 24.04
N SER A 10 27.82 -16.21 24.12
CA SER A 10 26.53 -15.89 23.49
C SER A 10 25.74 -15.03 24.47
N ALA A 11 26.06 -13.74 24.50
CA ALA A 11 25.21 -12.77 25.18
C ALA A 11 23.94 -12.60 24.34
N ALA A 12 22.84 -13.00 24.95
CA ALA A 12 21.49 -12.95 24.43
C ALA A 12 21.12 -11.52 24.00
N LEU A 13 20.61 -11.40 22.77
CA LEU A 13 19.83 -10.27 22.29
C LEU A 13 18.43 -10.80 21.99
N ASP A 14 17.72 -11.26 23.02
CA ASP A 14 16.30 -11.63 22.90
C ASP A 14 15.44 -10.47 23.42
N GLY A 15 14.66 -9.89 22.53
CA GLY A 15 13.56 -9.01 22.88
C GLY A 15 13.29 -7.96 21.81
N ILE A 16 12.17 -8.13 21.08
CA ILE A 16 11.65 -7.30 19.97
C ILE A 16 12.13 -7.76 18.58
N GLY A 17 11.54 -8.83 18.04
CA GLY A 17 11.84 -9.22 16.64
C GLY A 17 11.10 -10.44 16.09
N SER A 18 9.88 -10.73 16.56
CA SER A 18 9.10 -11.86 16.02
C SER A 18 8.06 -11.44 14.97
N GLU A 19 7.47 -10.25 15.08
CA GLU A 19 6.44 -9.80 14.11
C GLU A 19 7.04 -9.21 12.83
N ASN A 20 8.24 -8.60 12.91
CA ASN A 20 8.85 -7.93 11.76
C ASN A 20 9.45 -8.90 10.72
N ARG A 21 9.90 -10.10 11.14
CA ARG A 21 10.54 -11.07 10.23
C ARG A 21 9.61 -11.60 9.13
N GLY A 22 8.30 -11.74 9.42
CA GLY A 22 7.31 -12.24 8.47
C GLY A 22 6.94 -11.23 7.38
N ALA A 23 6.79 -9.95 7.76
CA ALA A 23 6.56 -8.87 6.81
C ALA A 23 7.80 -8.58 5.94
N ASP A 24 8.99 -8.63 6.55
CA ASP A 24 10.28 -8.46 5.86
C ASP A 24 10.51 -9.55 4.79
N GLN A 25 10.13 -10.81 5.05
CA GLN A 25 10.28 -11.89 4.07
C GLN A 25 9.31 -11.79 2.88
N ARG A 26 8.07 -11.34 3.11
CA ARG A 26 7.06 -11.24 2.06
C ARG A 26 7.28 -10.04 1.14
N TRP A 27 7.67 -8.91 1.71
CA TRP A 27 7.74 -7.63 1.00
C TRP A 27 9.16 -7.17 0.69
N GLY A 28 10.17 -7.83 1.26
CA GLY A 28 11.57 -7.48 1.07
C GLY A 28 11.83 -6.01 1.39
N ALA A 29 12.52 -5.32 0.47
CA ALA A 29 12.82 -3.89 0.60
C ALA A 29 11.58 -2.98 0.74
N TYR A 30 10.38 -3.47 0.39
CA TYR A 30 9.14 -2.70 0.46
C TYR A 30 8.40 -2.82 1.80
N ALA A 31 8.85 -3.68 2.72
CA ALA A 31 8.14 -3.97 3.98
C ALA A 31 7.75 -2.69 4.74
N ALA A 32 8.71 -1.79 4.97
CA ALA A 32 8.46 -0.53 5.66
C ALA A 32 7.44 0.38 4.93
N ALA A 33 7.43 0.37 3.59
CA ALA A 33 6.46 1.15 2.82
C ALA A 33 5.06 0.54 2.90
N ILE A 34 4.97 -0.79 2.81
CA ILE A 34 3.71 -1.52 2.95
C ILE A 34 3.13 -1.30 4.34
N THR A 35 3.90 -1.48 5.42
CA THR A 35 3.42 -1.26 6.78
C THR A 35 2.86 0.15 6.96
N ARG A 36 3.58 1.19 6.49
CA ARG A 36 3.05 2.56 6.55
C ARG A 36 1.74 2.70 5.78
N TRP A 37 1.64 2.09 4.60
CA TRP A 37 0.42 2.18 3.80
C TRP A 37 -0.75 1.42 4.42
N GLU A 38 -0.50 0.26 5.05
CA GLU A 38 -1.50 -0.50 5.80
C GLU A 38 -2.07 0.31 6.97
N THR A 39 -1.24 1.11 7.67
CA THR A 39 -1.74 2.00 8.75
C THR A 39 -2.66 3.11 8.26
N LEU A 40 -2.52 3.53 7.00
CA LEU A 40 -3.31 4.62 6.41
C LEU A 40 -4.55 4.13 5.66
N THR A 41 -4.59 2.84 5.31
CA THR A 41 -5.63 2.27 4.46
C THR A 41 -6.26 1.05 5.13
N ARG A 42 -5.78 -0.15 4.80
CA ARG A 42 -6.22 -1.46 5.27
C ARG A 42 -5.07 -2.47 5.06
N PRO A 43 -5.14 -3.69 5.62
CA PRO A 43 -4.15 -4.73 5.36
C PRO A 43 -3.94 -4.99 3.87
N ALA A 44 -2.69 -5.20 3.47
CA ALA A 44 -2.33 -5.37 2.08
C ALA A 44 -2.80 -6.74 1.55
N PRO A 45 -3.63 -6.78 0.49
CA PRO A 45 -4.00 -8.04 -0.13
C PRO A 45 -2.77 -8.72 -0.78
N PRO A 46 -2.86 -10.00 -1.17
CA PRO A 46 -1.80 -10.68 -1.91
C PRO A 46 -1.44 -9.90 -3.19
N PRO A 47 -0.15 -9.65 -3.49
CA PRO A 47 0.22 -8.89 -4.69
C PRO A 47 -0.04 -9.68 -5.97
N THR A 48 0.03 -11.01 -5.89
CA THR A 48 -0.12 -11.91 -7.04
C THR A 48 -1.11 -13.03 -6.75
N ASP A 49 -1.69 -13.58 -7.82
CA ASP A 49 -2.46 -14.82 -7.76
C ASP A 49 -1.53 -16.06 -7.71
N ALA A 50 -2.12 -17.26 -7.68
CA ALA A 50 -1.37 -18.52 -7.64
C ALA A 50 -0.49 -18.76 -8.89
N ALA A 51 -0.80 -18.11 -10.01
CA ALA A 51 0.00 -18.16 -11.24
C ALA A 51 1.05 -17.04 -11.30
N GLY A 52 1.26 -16.29 -10.22
CA GLY A 52 2.22 -15.19 -10.14
C GLY A 52 1.76 -13.91 -10.86
N ARG A 53 0.49 -13.81 -11.25
CA ARG A 53 -0.03 -12.64 -11.98
C ARG A 53 -0.50 -11.56 -11.01
N LEU A 54 -0.18 -10.29 -11.30
CA LEU A 54 -0.55 -9.13 -10.49
C LEU A 54 -2.07 -9.08 -10.22
N ARG A 55 -2.48 -8.93 -8.96
CA ARG A 55 -3.91 -8.87 -8.64
C ARG A 55 -4.44 -7.44 -8.73
N ALA A 56 -5.63 -7.27 -9.31
CA ALA A 56 -6.23 -5.95 -9.49
C ALA A 56 -6.62 -5.30 -8.14
N ASP A 57 -7.07 -6.08 -7.16
CA ASP A 57 -7.39 -5.61 -5.81
C ASP A 57 -6.16 -5.10 -5.05
N PHE A 58 -4.98 -5.67 -5.32
CA PHE A 58 -3.73 -5.12 -4.83
C PHE A 58 -3.37 -3.77 -5.47
N VAL A 59 -3.57 -3.62 -6.77
CA VAL A 59 -3.33 -2.32 -7.44
C VAL A 59 -4.32 -1.25 -6.97
N GLU A 60 -5.60 -1.62 -6.79
CA GLU A 60 -6.62 -0.78 -6.19
C GLU A 60 -6.25 -0.34 -4.77
N TRP A 61 -5.74 -1.26 -3.96
CA TRP A 61 -5.21 -0.97 -2.63
C TRP A 61 -3.98 -0.04 -2.67
N MET A 62 -3.03 -0.26 -3.59
CA MET A 62 -1.85 0.61 -3.73
C MET A 62 -2.24 2.06 -4.03
N GLN A 63 -3.34 2.27 -4.76
CA GLN A 63 -3.86 3.61 -5.03
C GLN A 63 -4.63 4.21 -3.85
N GLY A 64 -4.91 3.44 -2.80
CA GLY A 64 -5.67 3.90 -1.63
C GLY A 64 -7.16 4.04 -1.92
N LEU A 65 -7.65 3.32 -2.93
CA LEU A 65 -9.07 3.26 -3.25
C LEU A 65 -9.78 2.31 -2.27
N GLU A 66 -11.05 2.58 -2.02
CA GLU A 66 -11.90 1.68 -1.23
C GLU A 66 -11.97 0.29 -1.88
N PRO A 67 -12.09 -0.79 -1.10
CA PRO A 67 -12.23 -2.13 -1.64
C PRO A 67 -13.40 -2.22 -2.62
N GLY A 68 -13.15 -2.75 -3.82
CA GLY A 68 -14.19 -2.92 -4.84
C GLY A 68 -14.41 -1.70 -5.74
N TRP A 69 -13.71 -0.58 -5.52
CA TRP A 69 -13.93 0.65 -6.30
C TRP A 69 -13.91 0.44 -7.83
N VAL A 70 -12.95 -0.33 -8.32
CA VAL A 70 -12.88 -0.83 -9.70
C VAL A 70 -13.23 -2.31 -9.73
N THR A 71 -12.71 -3.09 -8.77
CA THR A 71 -12.74 -4.55 -8.82
C THR A 71 -14.12 -5.18 -8.62
N ALA A 72 -15.08 -4.44 -8.06
CA ALA A 72 -16.48 -4.88 -7.92
C ALA A 72 -17.40 -4.36 -9.05
N THR A 73 -16.85 -3.76 -10.11
CA THR A 73 -17.65 -3.28 -11.26
C THR A 73 -18.26 -4.46 -12.02
N PRO A 74 -19.60 -4.56 -12.14
CA PRO A 74 -20.25 -5.65 -12.85
C PRO A 74 -19.82 -5.72 -14.33
N GLY A 75 -19.49 -6.93 -14.80
CA GLY A 75 -19.09 -7.18 -16.19
C GLY A 75 -17.67 -6.74 -16.55
N LEU A 76 -16.90 -6.15 -15.62
CA LEU A 76 -15.54 -5.69 -15.90
C LEU A 76 -14.51 -6.80 -15.66
N GLY A 77 -13.95 -7.34 -16.74
CA GLY A 77 -12.92 -8.39 -16.67
C GLY A 77 -11.56 -7.87 -16.15
N ARG A 78 -10.74 -8.77 -15.58
CA ARG A 78 -9.43 -8.44 -14.98
C ARG A 78 -8.52 -7.57 -15.87
N PRO A 79 -8.36 -7.81 -17.19
CA PRO A 79 -7.53 -6.94 -18.03
C PRO A 79 -8.05 -5.50 -18.05
N ALA A 80 -9.37 -5.30 -18.17
CA ALA A 80 -9.98 -3.98 -18.19
C ALA A 80 -9.89 -3.29 -16.81
N GLN A 81 -10.01 -4.04 -15.72
CA GLN A 81 -9.77 -3.52 -14.37
C GLN A 81 -8.32 -3.00 -14.22
N LEU A 82 -7.34 -3.79 -14.65
CA LEU A 82 -5.93 -3.38 -14.59
C LEU A 82 -5.64 -2.20 -15.51
N THR A 83 -6.26 -2.11 -16.69
CA THR A 83 -6.16 -0.94 -17.56
C THR A 83 -6.76 0.30 -16.89
N ALA A 84 -7.95 0.19 -16.27
CA ALA A 84 -8.58 1.29 -15.58
C ALA A 84 -7.73 1.77 -14.39
N LEU A 85 -7.24 0.85 -13.57
CA LEU A 85 -6.35 1.15 -12.45
C LEU A 85 -5.02 1.74 -12.96
N GLY A 86 -4.42 1.16 -14.00
CA GLY A 86 -3.15 1.65 -14.56
C GLY A 86 -3.22 3.07 -15.14
N ASN A 87 -4.40 3.51 -15.59
CA ASN A 87 -4.67 4.88 -16.02
C ASN A 87 -5.28 5.77 -14.92
N GLY A 88 -5.49 5.21 -13.72
CA GLY A 88 -6.01 5.91 -12.55
C GLY A 88 -4.97 6.79 -11.87
N VAL A 89 -5.36 7.35 -10.72
CA VAL A 89 -4.51 8.23 -9.91
C VAL A 89 -4.61 7.85 -8.44
N VAL A 90 -3.58 8.18 -7.66
CA VAL A 90 -3.64 8.13 -6.19
C VAL A 90 -4.48 9.33 -5.70
N PRO A 91 -5.68 9.13 -5.10
CA PRO A 91 -6.60 10.23 -4.78
C PRO A 91 -6.00 11.28 -3.85
N GLN A 92 -5.12 10.89 -2.92
CA GLN A 92 -4.44 11.80 -2.00
C GLN A 92 -3.49 12.74 -2.76
N GLN A 93 -2.78 12.23 -3.77
CA GLN A 93 -1.90 13.03 -4.63
C GLN A 93 -2.72 13.92 -5.56
N ALA A 94 -3.80 13.40 -6.15
CA ALA A 94 -4.71 14.18 -6.99
C ALA A 94 -5.35 15.34 -6.21
N ARG A 95 -5.82 15.08 -4.99
CA ARG A 95 -6.35 16.13 -4.10
C ARG A 95 -5.30 17.19 -3.80
N ARG A 96 -4.06 16.80 -3.52
CA ARG A 96 -2.97 17.75 -3.25
C ARG A 96 -2.64 18.58 -4.50
N ALA A 97 -2.58 17.97 -5.68
CA ALA A 97 -2.38 18.66 -6.94
C ALA A 97 -3.49 19.68 -7.19
N MET A 98 -4.75 19.31 -6.98
CA MET A 98 -5.89 20.23 -7.08
C MET A 98 -5.76 21.41 -6.12
N GLN A 99 -5.34 21.20 -4.87
CA GLN A 99 -5.12 22.32 -3.93
C GLN A 99 -4.01 23.28 -4.36
N LEU A 100 -3.03 22.81 -5.12
CA LEU A 100 -1.90 23.61 -5.59
C LEU A 100 -2.18 24.31 -6.93
N LEU A 101 -2.94 23.64 -7.81
CA LEU A 101 -3.08 24.02 -9.21
C LEU A 101 -4.47 24.54 -9.57
N ALA A 102 -5.50 24.20 -8.80
CA ALA A 102 -6.84 24.69 -9.07
C ALA A 102 -6.88 26.19 -8.77
N GLN A 103 -7.14 26.97 -9.80
CA GLN A 103 -7.51 28.37 -9.64
C GLN A 103 -8.76 28.45 -8.76
N PRO A 104 -8.96 29.54 -8.00
CA PRO A 104 -10.19 29.73 -7.25
C PRO A 104 -11.39 29.56 -8.19
N LEU A 105 -12.27 28.59 -7.89
CA LEU A 105 -13.52 28.48 -8.63
C LEU A 105 -14.23 29.83 -8.50
N PRO A 106 -14.69 30.43 -9.60
CA PRO A 106 -15.38 31.70 -9.53
C PRO A 106 -16.55 31.55 -8.56
N ARG A 107 -16.64 32.45 -7.58
CA ARG A 107 -17.80 32.51 -6.69
C ARG A 107 -19.03 32.61 -7.58
N CYS A 108 -20.02 31.76 -7.34
CA CYS A 108 -21.27 31.81 -8.08
C CYS A 108 -21.86 33.21 -7.90
N SER A 109 -21.81 34.04 -8.93
CA SER A 109 -22.32 35.41 -8.94
C SER A 109 -23.84 35.48 -8.78
N ARG A 110 -24.51 34.32 -8.80
CA ARG A 110 -25.95 34.14 -8.59
C ARG A 110 -26.31 33.63 -7.19
N CYS A 111 -25.32 33.30 -6.35
CA CYS A 111 -25.56 32.95 -4.95
C CYS A 111 -25.56 34.23 -4.10
N THR A 112 -26.63 35.01 -4.21
CA THR A 112 -26.95 36.05 -3.23
C THR A 112 -27.67 35.36 -2.08
N THR A 113 -27.05 35.34 -0.90
CA THR A 113 -27.69 34.89 0.34
C THR A 113 -28.85 35.86 0.65
N THR A 114 -30.08 35.37 0.61
CA THR A 114 -31.28 36.03 1.15
C THR A 114 -31.55 35.49 2.55
#